data_AF-A0A972V3M9-F1
#
_entry.id   AF-A0A972V3M9-F1
#
_cell.length_a   1.000
_cell.length_b   1.000
_cell.length_c   1.000
_cell.angle_alpha   90.00
_cell.angle_beta   90.00
_cell.angle_gamma   90.00
#
_symmetry.space_group_name_H-M   'P 1'
#
loop_
_entity.id
_entity.type
_entity.pdbx_description
1 polymer ?
#
loop_
_entity_poly.entity_id
_entity_poly.type
_entity_poly.pdbx_seq_one_letter_code
_entity_poly.pdbx_strand_id
1 'polypeptide(L)' 'MPDRTLQPALEKTPQPIYLKDYTPPDFLIDTVDLEFDLDPTNTTVRSRLSVRRNPAGRLDAPLRLDGHD' A
#
# COMPACT_ATOMS: atom_id res chain seq x y z
N MET A 1 -15.62 40.77 -9.31
CA MET A 1 -15.31 39.34 -9.17
C MET A 1 -13.93 39.24 -8.53
N PRO A 2 -13.77 38.82 -7.27
CA PRO A 2 -12.46 38.67 -6.67
C PRO A 2 -11.84 37.30 -6.99
N ASP A 3 -10.52 37.34 -7.05
CA ASP A 3 -9.51 36.34 -7.36
C ASP A 3 -9.69 35.00 -6.62
N ARG A 4 -9.74 33.88 -7.36
CA ARG A 4 -9.77 32.52 -6.81
C ARG A 4 -8.33 32.02 -6.74
N THR A 5 -7.71 32.26 -5.59
CA THR A 5 -6.41 31.77 -5.18
C THR A 5 -6.20 30.32 -5.64
N LEU A 6 -5.15 30.10 -6.43
CA LEU A 6 -4.66 28.77 -6.79
C LEU A 6 -4.36 28.00 -5.50
N GLN A 7 -5.13 26.94 -5.25
CA GLN A 7 -4.81 25.99 -4.18
C GLN A 7 -3.45 25.36 -4.52
N PRO A 8 -2.44 25.42 -3.63
CA PRO A 8 -1.20 24.72 -3.89
C PRO A 8 -1.51 23.23 -3.99
N ALA A 9 -1.00 22.60 -5.05
CA ALA A 9 -1.04 21.16 -5.20
C ALA A 9 -0.49 20.52 -3.92
N LEU A 10 -1.24 19.60 -3.33
CA LEU A 10 -0.88 18.90 -2.11
C LEU A 10 0.39 18.08 -2.39
N GLU A 11 1.57 18.67 -2.18
CA GLU A 11 2.83 17.95 -2.21
C GLU A 11 2.75 16.83 -1.17
N LYS A 12 2.85 15.57 -1.61
CA LYS A 12 2.84 14.38 -0.74
C LYS A 12 4.16 14.31 0.02
N THR A 13 4.38 15.23 0.94
CA THR A 13 5.44 15.12 1.93
C THR A 13 5.08 13.97 2.89
N PRO A 14 5.95 12.97 3.07
CA PRO A 14 5.70 11.85 3.98
C PRO A 14 5.39 12.39 5.38
N GLN A 15 4.22 12.02 5.90
CA GLN A 15 3.84 12.41 7.26
C GLN A 15 4.58 11.54 8.27
N PRO A 16 4.99 12.08 9.43
CA PRO A 16 5.64 11.30 10.48
C PRO A 16 4.73 10.18 10.97
N ILE A 17 5.28 8.95 11.04
CA ILE A 17 4.60 7.76 11.55
C ILE A 17 5.04 7.53 13.01
N TYR A 18 4.09 7.37 13.92
CA TYR A 18 4.38 7.23 15.36
C TYR A 18 4.13 5.81 15.86
N LEU A 19 5.02 5.30 16.71
CA LEU A 19 4.89 3.97 17.31
C LEU A 19 3.60 3.80 18.13
N LYS A 20 3.14 4.87 18.81
CA LYS A 20 1.90 4.86 19.61
C LYS A 20 0.63 4.62 18.79
N ASP A 21 0.68 4.89 17.48
CA ASP A 21 -0.46 4.76 16.56
C ASP A 21 -0.42 3.42 15.80
N TYR A 22 0.47 2.50 16.19
CA TYR A 22 0.55 1.17 15.60
C TYR A 22 -0.76 0.39 15.81
N THR A 23 -1.25 -0.20 14.73
CA THR A 23 -2.39 -1.12 14.75
C THR A 23 -2.00 -2.41 14.03
N PRO A 24 -2.48 -3.58 14.47
CA PRO A 24 -2.29 -4.82 13.73
C PRO A 24 -2.87 -4.69 12.31
N PRO A 25 -2.23 -5.29 11.29
CA PRO A 25 -2.75 -5.25 9.93
C PRO A 25 -4.08 -5.99 9.83
N ASP A 26 -4.97 -5.53 8.96
CA ASP A 26 -6.30 -6.16 8.78
C ASP A 26 -6.21 -7.54 8.08
N PHE A 27 -5.15 -7.78 7.32
CA PHE A 27 -4.87 -9.03 6.60
C PHE A 27 -3.47 -9.53 6.92
N LEU A 28 -3.32 -10.86 6.89
CA LEU A 28 -2.05 -11.56 6.98
C LEU A 28 -1.77 -12.25 5.64
N ILE A 29 -0.50 -12.29 5.27
CA ILE A 29 -0.01 -13.00 4.11
C ILE A 29 0.79 -14.20 4.63
N ASP A 30 0.30 -15.40 4.37
CA ASP A 30 0.96 -16.62 4.86
C ASP A 30 2.04 -17.10 3.89
N THR A 31 1.82 -16.96 2.58
CA THR A 31 2.79 -17.33 1.54
C THR A 31 2.82 -16.31 0.42
N VAL A 32 4.00 -16.18 -0.19
CA VAL A 32 4.27 -15.29 -1.32
C VAL A 32 5.05 -16.08 -2.35
N ASP A 33 4.44 -16.29 -3.52
CA ASP A 33 5.08 -16.90 -4.68
C ASP A 33 5.36 -15.79 -5.71
N LEU A 34 6.65 -15.56 -6.00
CA LEU A 34 7.09 -14.58 -6.99
C LEU A 34 7.74 -15.28 -8.17
N GLU A 35 7.32 -14.91 -9.37
CA GLU A 35 7.92 -15.34 -10.62
C GLU A 35 8.44 -14.12 -11.36
N PHE A 36 9.72 -14.17 -11.73
CA PHE A 36 10.43 -13.07 -12.39
C PHE A 36 10.73 -13.46 -13.83
N ASP A 37 10.24 -12.65 -14.75
CA ASP A 37 10.64 -12.66 -16.15
C ASP A 37 11.62 -11.52 -16.35
N LEU A 38 12.92 -11.85 -16.37
CA LEU A 38 14.01 -10.88 -16.37
C LEU A 38 14.28 -10.38 -17.78
N ASP A 39 14.04 -9.08 -17.98
CA ASP A 39 14.45 -8.33 -19.16
C ASP A 39 15.30 -7.12 -18.73
N PRO A 40 16.38 -6.78 -19.45
CA PRO A 40 17.27 -5.67 -19.09
C PRO A 40 16.59 -4.29 -19.04
N THR A 41 15.46 -4.13 -19.73
CA THR A 41 14.72 -2.87 -19.82
C THR A 41 13.37 -2.90 -19.10
N ASN A 42 12.72 -4.06 -19.02
CA ASN A 42 11.40 -4.20 -18.42
C ASN A 42 11.16 -5.58 -17.80
N THR A 43 11.69 -5.78 -16.59
CA THR A 43 11.45 -7.01 -15.83
C THR A 43 9.99 -7.11 -15.39
N THR A 44 9.32 -8.22 -15.71
CA THR A 44 7.95 -8.49 -15.27
C THR A 44 7.97 -9.37 -14.02
N VAL A 45 7.23 -8.96 -12.99
CA VAL A 45 7.08 -9.74 -11.75
C VAL A 45 5.64 -10.18 -11.60
N ARG A 46 5.40 -11.50 -11.60
CA ARG A 46 4.11 -12.08 -11.25
C ARG A 46 4.12 -12.47 -9.78
N SER A 47 3.11 -12.04 -9.03
CA SER A 47 2.97 -12.33 -7.60
C SER A 47 1.67 -13.06 -7.32
N ARG A 48 1.76 -14.19 -6.61
CA ARG A 48 0.61 -14.91 -6.05
C ARG A 48 0.73 -14.90 -4.53
N LEU A 49 -0.27 -14.33 -3.88
CA LEU A 49 -0.31 -14.16 -2.42
C LEU A 49 -1.39 -15.07 -1.81
N SER A 50 -1.05 -15.80 -0.76
CA SER A 50 -2.04 -16.46 0.11
C SER A 50 -2.43 -15.49 1.22
N VAL A 51 -3.60 -14.87 1.07
CA VAL A 51 -4.08 -13.79 1.95
C VAL A 51 -5.24 -14.29 2.80
N ARG A 52 -5.20 -14.00 4.10
CA ARG A 52 -6.32 -14.25 5.03
C ARG A 52 -6.58 -13.05 5.93
N ARG A 53 -7.79 -12.98 6.50
CA ARG A 53 -8.12 -11.97 7.50
C ARG A 53 -7.32 -12.19 8.79
N ASN A 54 -6.85 -11.10 9.39
CA ASN A 54 -6.24 -11.12 10.71
C ASN A 54 -7.33 -11.10 11.79
N PRO A 55 -7.41 -12.09 12.70
CA PRO A 55 -8.34 -12.03 13.83
C PRO A 55 -8.12 -10.85 14.78
N ALA A 56 -6.91 -10.27 14.81
CA ALA A 56 -6.58 -9.08 15.58
C ALA A 56 -6.83 -7.76 14.82
N GLY A 57 -7.25 -7.84 13.55
CA GLY A 57 -7.57 -6.70 12.70
C GLY A 57 -9.07 -6.38 12.68
N ARG A 58 -9.46 -5.40 11.87
CA ARG A 58 -10.88 -5.05 11.67
C ARG A 58 -11.53 -6.02 10.70
N LEU A 59 -12.66 -6.58 11.11
CA LEU A 59 -13.36 -7.62 10.34
C LEU A 59 -13.82 -7.15 8.95
N ASP A 60 -14.23 -5.89 8.83
CA ASP A 60 -14.84 -5.34 7.60
C ASP A 60 -13.88 -4.46 6.78
N ALA A 61 -12.59 -4.46 7.12
CA ALA A 61 -11.62 -3.68 6.37
C ALA A 61 -11.43 -4.22 4.94
N PRO A 62 -11.24 -3.33 3.94
CA PRO A 62 -10.88 -3.71 2.58
C PRO A 62 -9.40 -4.13 2.51
N LEU A 63 -9.08 -5.05 1.60
CA LEU A 63 -7.69 -5.38 1.30
C LEU A 63 -7.03 -4.19 0.59
N ARG A 64 -5.95 -3.67 1.17
CA ARG A 64 -5.10 -2.63 0.56
C ARG A 64 -3.69 -3.20 0.40
N LEU A 65 -3.13 -3.05 -0.80
CA LEU A 65 -1.76 -3.44 -1.13
C LEU A 65 -1.01 -2.19 -1.56
N ASP A 66 0.18 -2.00 -1.02
CA ASP A 66 1.04 -0.86 -1.35
C ASP A 66 1.89 -1.16 -2.58
N GLY A 67 2.01 -0.19 -3.48
CA GLY A 67 2.82 -0.26 -4.71
C GLY A 67 3.28 1.12 -5.15
N HIS A 68 4.46 1.18 -5.77
CA HIS A 68 5.11 2.40 -6.27
C HIS A 68 5.50 2.23 -7.75
N ASP A 69 5.63 3.35 -8.45
CA ASP A 69 6.12 3.45 -9.84
C ASP A 69 7.65 3.30 -9.96
#